data_AF-A0A495S227-F1
#
_entry.id   AF-A0A495S227-F1
#
_cell.length_a   1.000
_cell.length_b   1.000
_cell.length_c   1.000
_cell.angle_alpha   90.00
_cell.angle_beta   90.00
_cell.angle_gamma   90.00
#
_symmetry.space_group_name_H-M   'P 1'
#
loop_
_entity.id
_entity.type
_entity.pdbx_description
1 polymer ?
#
loop_
_entity_poly.entity_id
_entity_poly.type
_entity_poly.pdbx_seq_one_letter_code
_entity_poly.pdbx_strand_id
1 'polypeptide(L)'
;MTDPTGSSTHAETPRPRPQYGEYASPEEQRARIQQPEPASVSPHPALPHTVPSRAHPPTAPATTAAARPTRAADRIITFALLVYGLVTVVSAVPQLWDFSGFAQTWMQVAGIDATFTNTAQGELWGRIGAFVFIGGWMLTALLSWVSLRARRLSWWIPLVGAIVTFILATVCLTVPLLGDPAIVAHFAR
;
A
#
# COMPACT_ATOMS: atom_id res chain seq x y z
N MET A 1 51.91 -28.31 -79.96
CA MET A 1 52.10 -26.85 -80.08
C MET A 1 50.79 -26.18 -79.67
N THR A 2 50.79 -25.65 -78.44
CA THR A 2 49.94 -24.58 -77.87
C THR A 2 48.40 -24.61 -77.97
N ASP A 3 47.77 -24.72 -76.79
CA ASP A 3 46.44 -24.19 -76.41
C ASP A 3 46.47 -22.64 -76.37
N PRO A 4 45.31 -21.94 -76.43
CA PRO A 4 44.83 -21.35 -75.18
C PRO A 4 43.29 -21.29 -75.00
N THR A 5 42.81 -21.90 -73.92
CA THR A 5 41.99 -21.29 -72.85
C THR A 5 41.12 -20.06 -73.22
N GLY A 6 39.89 -20.35 -73.64
CA GLY A 6 38.78 -19.39 -73.55
C GLY A 6 38.38 -19.17 -72.09
N SER A 7 38.60 -17.95 -71.60
CA SER A 7 38.21 -17.48 -70.27
C SER A 7 36.75 -17.00 -70.28
N SER A 8 35.84 -17.84 -69.81
CA SER A 8 34.47 -17.41 -69.51
C SER A 8 34.41 -16.78 -68.12
N THR A 9 34.34 -15.45 -68.08
CA THR A 9 34.05 -14.64 -66.90
C THR A 9 32.66 -15.01 -66.37
N HIS A 10 32.58 -15.80 -65.30
CA HIS A 10 31.35 -15.97 -64.55
C HIS A 10 31.05 -14.67 -63.80
N ALA A 11 30.09 -13.89 -64.28
CA ALA A 11 29.47 -12.83 -63.51
C ALA A 11 28.74 -13.46 -62.32
N GLU A 12 29.27 -13.24 -61.12
CA GLU A 12 28.73 -13.80 -59.88
C GLU A 12 27.42 -13.08 -59.53
N THR A 13 26.29 -13.77 -59.73
CA THR A 13 24.96 -13.25 -59.40
C THR A 13 24.88 -12.98 -57.89
N PRO A 14 24.56 -11.74 -57.44
CA PRO A 14 24.48 -11.43 -56.02
C PRO A 14 23.42 -12.29 -55.31
N ARG A 15 23.80 -12.90 -54.18
CA ARG A 15 22.92 -13.76 -53.38
C ARG A 15 21.66 -12.99 -52.92
N PRO A 16 20.45 -13.57 -53.02
CA PRO A 16 19.22 -12.93 -52.58
C PRO A 16 19.27 -12.55 -51.09
N ARG A 17 18.76 -11.35 -50.76
CA ARG A 17 18.71 -10.83 -49.39
C ARG A 17 17.69 -11.63 -48.55
N PRO A 18 17.94 -11.88 -47.26
CA PRO A 18 17.01 -12.61 -46.40
C PRO A 18 15.68 -11.84 -46.27
N GLN A 19 14.57 -12.57 -46.41
CA GLN A 19 13.18 -12.05 -46.41
C GLN A 19 12.65 -11.66 -45.03
N TYR A 20 13.39 -11.94 -43.95
CA TYR A 20 12.95 -11.69 -42.58
C TYR A 20 14.04 -10.88 -41.87
N GLY A 21 13.64 -9.78 -41.22
CA GLY A 21 14.54 -8.82 -40.59
C GLY A 21 14.20 -7.35 -40.85
N GLU A 22 13.14 -7.05 -41.60
CA GLU A 22 12.64 -5.69 -41.73
C GLU A 22 12.03 -5.27 -40.39
N TYR A 23 12.70 -4.36 -39.70
CA TYR A 23 12.18 -3.78 -38.48
C TYR A 23 10.83 -3.14 -38.78
N ALA A 24 9.87 -3.28 -37.86
CA ALA A 24 8.60 -2.57 -37.95
C ALA A 24 8.89 -1.10 -38.26
N SER A 25 8.13 -0.52 -39.20
CA SER A 25 8.32 0.88 -39.55
C SER A 25 8.21 1.73 -38.27
N PRO A 26 8.94 2.85 -38.18
CA PRO A 26 8.84 3.73 -37.02
C PRO A 26 7.40 4.13 -36.71
N GLU A 27 6.54 4.22 -37.72
CA GLU A 27 5.11 4.50 -37.59
C GLU A 27 4.33 3.34 -36.94
N GLU A 28 4.55 2.09 -37.38
CA GLU A 28 3.93 0.90 -36.78
C GLU A 28 4.41 0.67 -35.34
N GLN A 29 5.68 0.98 -35.07
CA GLN A 29 6.23 0.90 -33.73
C GLN A 29 5.53 1.94 -32.83
N ARG A 30 5.37 3.19 -33.27
CA ARG A 30 4.64 4.23 -32.54
C ARG A 30 3.18 3.88 -32.29
N ALA A 31 2.50 3.32 -33.29
CA ALA A 31 1.12 2.85 -33.15
C ALA A 31 1.00 1.76 -32.07
N ARG A 32 2.01 0.88 -31.96
CA ARG A 32 2.05 -0.17 -30.93
C ARG A 32 2.35 0.36 -29.52
N ILE A 33 3.15 1.42 -29.41
CA ILE A 33 3.57 2.00 -28.12
C ILE A 33 2.66 3.18 -27.69
N GLN A 34 1.65 3.54 -28.51
CA GLN A 34 0.71 4.65 -28.26
C GLN A 34 1.42 5.97 -27.91
N GLN A 35 2.48 6.29 -28.67
CA GLN A 35 3.35 7.42 -28.38
C GLN A 35 2.81 8.72 -29.04
N PRO A 36 2.71 9.86 -28.33
CA PRO A 36 2.24 11.13 -28.90
C PRO A 36 3.18 11.69 -29.98
N GLU A 37 2.61 12.44 -30.94
CA GLU A 37 3.36 13.07 -32.03
C GLU A 37 4.45 14.02 -31.51
N PRO A 38 5.68 13.99 -32.06
CA PRO A 38 6.68 14.99 -31.75
C PRO A 38 6.28 16.32 -32.40
N ALA A 39 6.24 17.39 -31.60
CA ALA A 39 6.20 18.75 -32.11
C ALA A 39 7.38 18.96 -33.08
N SER A 40 7.10 19.58 -34.22
CA SER A 40 8.07 19.89 -35.26
C SER A 40 9.28 20.66 -34.70
N VAL A 41 10.41 19.97 -34.52
CA VAL A 41 11.69 20.61 -34.19
C VAL A 41 12.37 20.97 -35.51
N SER A 42 12.57 22.27 -35.73
CA SER A 42 13.28 22.82 -36.88
C SER A 42 14.68 22.20 -37.05
N PRO A 43 15.19 22.03 -38.28
CA PRO A 43 16.52 21.44 -38.49
C PRO A 43 17.61 22.37 -37.96
N HIS A 44 18.34 21.94 -36.93
CA HIS A 44 19.60 22.57 -36.52
C HIS A 44 20.75 21.99 -37.36
N PRO A 45 21.74 22.79 -37.80
CA PRO A 45 22.84 22.30 -38.61
C PRO A 45 23.68 21.26 -37.86
N ALA A 46 23.95 20.12 -38.50
CA ALA A 46 24.80 19.07 -37.97
C ALA A 46 26.27 19.53 -37.92
N LEU A 47 26.85 19.56 -36.71
CA LEU A 47 28.30 19.70 -36.52
C LEU A 47 28.99 18.32 -36.59
N PRO A 48 30.16 18.19 -37.23
CA PRO A 48 30.82 16.88 -37.39
C PRO A 48 31.66 16.43 -36.19
N HIS A 49 31.61 15.11 -35.96
CA HIS A 49 32.62 14.22 -35.35
C HIS A 49 32.66 14.01 -33.81
N THR A 50 32.15 12.83 -33.46
CA THR A 50 32.86 11.79 -32.69
C THR A 50 33.30 12.13 -31.26
N VAL A 51 32.36 12.03 -30.32
CA VAL A 51 32.70 11.65 -28.94
C VAL A 51 32.38 10.16 -28.81
N PRO A 52 33.32 9.27 -28.41
CA PRO A 52 32.95 7.92 -28.05
C PRO A 52 31.96 8.02 -26.90
N SER A 53 30.72 7.62 -27.15
CA SER A 53 29.70 7.52 -26.11
C SER A 53 30.22 6.52 -25.09
N ARG A 54 30.80 7.04 -24.01
CA ARG A 54 31.18 6.25 -22.85
C ARG A 54 29.88 5.60 -22.41
N ALA A 55 29.78 4.28 -22.60
CA ALA A 55 28.62 3.51 -22.19
C ALA A 55 28.30 3.93 -20.75
N HIS A 56 27.14 4.55 -20.55
CA HIS A 56 26.68 4.78 -19.20
C HIS A 56 26.60 3.39 -18.57
N PRO A 57 27.28 3.13 -17.44
CA PRO A 57 27.05 1.88 -16.73
C PRO A 57 25.55 1.77 -16.50
N PRO A 58 24.94 0.59 -16.68
CA PRO A 58 23.52 0.43 -16.42
C PRO A 58 23.27 0.99 -15.02
N THR A 59 22.44 2.04 -14.93
CA THR A 59 22.03 2.62 -13.66
C THR A 59 21.55 1.47 -12.81
N ALA A 60 22.28 1.16 -11.74
CA ALA A 60 21.91 0.09 -10.84
C ALA A 60 20.44 0.31 -10.44
N PRO A 61 19.56 -0.70 -10.55
CA PRO A 61 18.18 -0.54 -10.15
C PRO A 61 18.18 0.00 -8.72
N ALA A 62 17.44 1.09 -8.48
CA ALA A 62 17.37 1.69 -7.16
C ALA A 62 16.96 0.60 -6.16
N THR A 63 17.89 0.21 -5.28
CA THR A 63 17.73 -0.86 -4.29
C THR A 63 16.64 -0.55 -3.24
N THR A 64 16.03 0.64 -3.31
CA THR A 64 15.03 1.15 -2.38
C THR A 64 13.62 1.21 -2.96
N ALA A 65 13.30 0.42 -3.99
CA ALA A 65 11.90 0.12 -4.27
C ALA A 65 11.38 -0.80 -3.16
N ALA A 66 10.76 -0.21 -2.12
CA ALA A 66 10.00 -0.96 -1.13
C ALA A 66 9.13 -1.98 -1.86
N ALA A 67 9.38 -3.28 -1.61
CA ALA A 67 8.77 -4.36 -2.38
C ALA A 67 7.25 -4.18 -2.30
N ARG A 68 6.65 -3.71 -3.40
CA ARG A 68 5.21 -3.50 -3.45
C ARG A 68 4.58 -4.87 -3.22
N PRO A 69 3.76 -5.04 -2.16
CA PRO A 69 3.22 -6.34 -1.84
C PRO A 69 2.52 -6.90 -3.07
N THR A 70 2.84 -8.15 -3.41
CA THR A 70 2.19 -8.83 -4.52
C THR A 70 0.69 -8.89 -4.24
N ARG A 71 -0.13 -9.02 -5.29
CA ARG A 71 -1.60 -9.08 -5.14
C ARG A 71 -2.06 -10.18 -4.18
N ALA A 72 -1.28 -11.25 -4.02
CA ALA A 72 -1.54 -12.31 -3.04
C ALA A 72 -1.17 -11.87 -1.61
N ALA A 73 0.01 -11.26 -1.41
CA ALA A 73 0.43 -10.76 -0.12
C ALA A 73 -0.53 -9.68 0.42
N ASP A 74 -0.97 -8.74 -0.42
CA ASP A 74 -1.95 -7.70 -0.04
C ASP A 74 -3.26 -8.30 0.51
N ARG A 75 -3.77 -9.37 -0.12
CA ARG A 75 -4.98 -10.07 0.33
C ARG A 75 -4.77 -10.78 1.66
N ILE A 76 -3.65 -11.49 1.82
CA ILE A 76 -3.32 -12.21 3.05
C ILE A 76 -3.18 -11.22 4.21
N ILE A 77 -2.45 -10.12 4.01
CA ILE A 77 -2.26 -9.08 5.03
C ILE A 77 -3.61 -8.43 5.38
N THR A 78 -4.42 -8.06 4.39
CA THR A 78 -5.75 -7.48 4.63
C THR A 78 -6.62 -8.43 5.44
N PHE A 79 -6.66 -9.71 5.08
CA PHE A 79 -7.44 -10.72 5.81
C PHE A 79 -6.93 -10.91 7.24
N ALA A 80 -5.61 -11.01 7.43
CA ALA A 80 -5.00 -11.13 8.75
C ALA A 80 -5.32 -9.91 9.65
N LEU A 81 -5.25 -8.69 9.11
CA LEU A 81 -5.60 -7.47 9.84
C LEU A 81 -7.08 -7.41 10.20
N LEU A 82 -7.97 -7.86 9.32
CA LEU A 82 -9.41 -7.91 9.60
C LEU A 82 -9.74 -8.94 10.69
N VAL A 83 -9.13 -10.13 10.64
CA VAL A 83 -9.30 -11.17 11.67
C VAL A 83 -8.73 -10.70 13.00
N TYR A 84 -7.52 -10.12 13.00
CA TYR A 84 -6.94 -9.52 14.20
C TYR A 84 -7.87 -8.47 14.79
N GLY A 85 -8.36 -7.53 13.96
CA GLY A 85 -9.31 -6.51 14.39
C GLY A 85 -10.61 -7.11 14.93
N LEU A 86 -11.11 -8.20 14.36
CA LEU A 86 -12.31 -8.89 14.87
C LEU A 86 -12.07 -9.46 16.26
N VAL A 87 -10.93 -10.14 16.45
CA VAL A 87 -10.54 -10.68 17.76
C VAL A 87 -10.40 -9.55 18.78
N THR A 88 -9.82 -8.40 18.38
CA THR A 88 -9.73 -7.21 19.23
C THR A 88 -11.12 -6.71 19.64
N VAL A 89 -12.05 -6.56 18.70
CA VAL A 89 -13.42 -6.09 19.00
C VAL A 89 -14.15 -7.06 19.92
N VAL A 90 -14.13 -8.36 19.61
CA VAL A 90 -14.79 -9.39 20.40
C VAL A 90 -14.22 -9.45 21.83
N SER A 91 -12.91 -9.22 21.98
CA SER A 91 -12.27 -9.16 23.30
C SER A 91 -12.60 -7.88 24.07
N ALA A 92 -12.67 -6.74 23.38
CA ALA A 92 -12.86 -5.43 24.00
C ALA A 92 -14.31 -5.14 24.39
N VAL A 93 -15.29 -5.59 23.59
CA VAL A 93 -16.71 -5.28 23.81
C VAL A 93 -17.22 -5.71 25.19
N PRO A 94 -16.90 -6.91 25.71
CA PRO A 94 -17.30 -7.28 27.08
C PRO A 94 -16.70 -6.37 28.15
N GLN A 95 -15.45 -5.94 28.00
CA GLN A 95 -14.79 -5.02 28.95
C GLN A 95 -15.42 -3.62 28.90
N LEU A 96 -15.81 -3.17 27.71
CA LEU A 96 -16.53 -1.91 27.52
C LEU A 96 -17.96 -1.98 28.06
N TRP A 97 -18.59 -3.15 28.00
CA TRP A 97 -19.91 -3.38 28.55
C TRP A 97 -19.88 -3.39 30.08
N ASP A 98 -18.89 -4.06 30.68
CA ASP A 98 -18.56 -4.00 32.10
C ASP A 98 -17.46 -2.96 32.38
N PHE A 99 -17.73 -1.71 32.00
CA PHE A 99 -16.76 -0.64 32.12
C PHE A 99 -16.29 -0.43 33.57
N SER A 100 -17.20 -0.53 34.53
CA SER A 100 -16.88 -0.33 35.95
C SER A 100 -15.91 -1.38 36.47
N GLY A 101 -16.11 -2.66 36.11
CA GLY A 101 -15.16 -3.73 36.41
C GLY A 101 -13.80 -3.49 35.75
N PHE A 102 -13.80 -3.13 34.46
CA PHE A 102 -12.58 -2.75 33.74
C PHE A 102 -11.82 -1.60 34.41
N ALA A 103 -12.51 -0.50 34.74
CA ALA A 103 -11.91 0.68 35.36
C ALA A 103 -11.35 0.37 36.75
N GLN A 104 -12.04 -0.45 37.54
CA GLN A 104 -11.56 -0.91 38.84
C GLN A 104 -10.27 -1.73 38.69
N THR A 105 -10.24 -2.70 37.78
CA THR A 105 -9.02 -3.49 37.50
C THR A 105 -7.88 -2.60 37.00
N TRP A 106 -8.17 -1.64 36.13
CA TRP A 106 -7.17 -0.69 35.64
C TRP A 106 -6.56 0.14 36.78
N MET A 107 -7.39 0.65 37.71
CA MET A 107 -6.92 1.39 38.88
C MET A 107 -6.05 0.53 39.81
N GLN A 108 -6.44 -0.73 40.05
CA GLN A 108 -5.63 -1.66 40.83
C GLN A 108 -4.25 -1.90 40.18
N VAL A 109 -4.22 -2.09 38.86
CA VAL A 109 -2.96 -2.22 38.11
C VAL A 109 -2.14 -0.92 38.14
N ALA A 110 -2.80 0.23 38.16
CA ALA A 110 -2.17 1.55 38.28
C ALA A 110 -1.70 1.87 39.71
N GLY A 111 -1.97 1.01 40.71
CA GLY A 111 -1.62 1.24 42.11
C GLY A 111 -2.52 2.25 42.84
N ILE A 112 -3.69 2.53 42.29
CA ILE A 112 -4.68 3.42 42.90
C ILE A 112 -5.54 2.58 43.84
N ASP A 113 -5.26 2.66 45.14
CA ASP A 113 -6.03 2.02 46.22
C ASP A 113 -7.35 2.76 46.50
N ALA A 114 -8.20 2.87 45.48
CA ALA A 114 -9.52 3.46 45.57
C ALA A 114 -10.55 2.65 44.77
N THR A 115 -11.83 2.94 45.01
CA THR A 115 -12.94 2.33 44.28
C THR A 115 -13.42 3.27 43.19
N PHE A 116 -13.72 2.73 42.01
CA PHE A 116 -14.32 3.48 40.92
C PHE A 116 -15.69 3.98 41.32
N THR A 117 -15.90 5.29 41.27
CA THR A 117 -17.15 5.92 41.74
C THR A 117 -18.03 6.38 40.59
N ASN A 118 -17.44 6.72 39.44
CA ASN A 118 -18.15 7.25 38.28
C ASN A 118 -18.81 6.17 37.39
N THR A 119 -19.56 5.26 38.02
CA THR A 119 -20.13 4.07 37.38
C THR A 119 -21.19 4.40 36.33
N ALA A 120 -22.08 5.36 36.60
CA ALA A 120 -23.14 5.75 35.67
C ALA A 120 -22.58 6.33 34.35
N GLN A 121 -21.58 7.22 34.45
CA GLN A 121 -20.91 7.76 33.28
C GLN A 121 -20.05 6.68 32.60
N GLY A 122 -19.40 5.82 33.38
CA GLY A 122 -18.67 4.65 32.89
C GLY A 122 -19.54 3.73 32.04
N GLU A 123 -20.74 3.38 32.49
CA GLU A 123 -21.68 2.56 31.72
C GLU A 123 -22.09 3.22 30.40
N LEU A 124 -22.42 4.52 30.43
CA LEU A 124 -22.82 5.26 29.23
C LEU A 124 -21.69 5.30 28.21
N TRP A 125 -20.50 5.74 28.62
CA TRP A 125 -19.35 5.89 27.74
C TRP A 125 -18.75 4.55 27.31
N GLY A 126 -18.80 3.53 28.17
CA GLY A 126 -18.45 2.16 27.83
C GLY A 126 -19.34 1.61 26.71
N ARG A 127 -20.66 1.78 26.81
CA ARG A 127 -21.60 1.39 25.74
C ARG A 127 -21.34 2.16 24.44
N ILE A 128 -21.15 3.48 24.51
CA ILE A 128 -20.77 4.28 23.33
C ILE A 128 -19.48 3.74 22.71
N GLY A 129 -18.45 3.48 23.52
CA GLY A 129 -17.18 2.89 23.08
C GLY A 129 -17.35 1.51 22.42
N ALA A 130 -18.23 0.66 22.96
CA ALA A 130 -18.54 -0.63 22.35
C ALA A 130 -19.16 -0.47 20.95
N PHE A 131 -20.13 0.44 20.78
CA PHE A 131 -20.70 0.74 19.48
C PHE A 131 -19.69 1.36 18.51
N VAL A 132 -18.76 2.21 19.00
CA VAL A 132 -17.66 2.75 18.21
C VAL A 132 -16.73 1.63 17.72
N PHE A 133 -16.35 0.68 18.57
CA PHE A 133 -15.53 -0.46 18.16
C PHE A 133 -16.22 -1.34 17.12
N ILE A 134 -17.48 -1.72 17.38
CA ILE A 134 -18.26 -2.57 16.46
C ILE A 134 -18.47 -1.85 15.13
N GLY A 135 -18.95 -0.60 15.17
CA GLY A 135 -19.22 0.20 13.98
C GLY A 135 -17.95 0.54 13.20
N GLY A 136 -16.88 0.91 13.90
CA GLY A 136 -15.58 1.19 13.31
C GLY A 136 -14.99 -0.02 12.59
N TRP A 137 -15.06 -1.21 13.21
CA TRP A 137 -14.62 -2.45 12.56
C TRP A 137 -15.52 -2.85 11.38
N MET A 138 -16.85 -2.75 11.52
CA MET A 138 -17.80 -3.01 10.43
C MET A 138 -17.55 -2.13 9.21
N LEU A 139 -17.38 -0.82 9.43
CA LEU A 139 -17.07 0.14 8.38
C LEU A 139 -15.73 -0.20 7.73
N THR A 140 -14.71 -0.50 8.54
CA THR A 140 -13.38 -0.88 8.07
C THR A 140 -13.41 -2.16 7.23
N ALA A 141 -14.16 -3.18 7.66
CA ALA A 141 -14.35 -4.43 6.93
C ALA A 141 -15.09 -4.21 5.61
N LEU A 142 -16.15 -3.39 5.60
CA LEU A 142 -16.90 -3.04 4.41
C LEU A 142 -16.03 -2.30 3.38
N LEU A 143 -15.28 -1.29 3.82
CA LEU A 143 -14.37 -0.53 2.96
C LEU A 143 -13.26 -1.43 2.39
N SER A 144 -12.69 -2.30 3.23
CA SER A 144 -11.70 -3.29 2.80
C SER A 144 -12.29 -4.24 1.75
N TRP A 145 -13.52 -4.72 1.96
CA TRP A 145 -14.22 -5.60 1.02
C TRP A 145 -14.49 -4.93 -0.33
N VAL A 146 -15.01 -3.70 -0.33
CA VAL A 146 -15.27 -2.93 -1.56
C VAL A 146 -13.98 -2.69 -2.33
N SER A 147 -12.89 -2.35 -1.63
CA SER A 147 -11.57 -2.15 -2.25
C SER A 147 -10.99 -3.44 -2.85
N LEU A 148 -11.13 -4.58 -2.16
CA LEU A 148 -10.71 -5.89 -2.66
C LEU A 148 -11.49 -6.30 -3.92
N ARG A 149 -12.81 -6.03 -3.95
CA ARG A 149 -13.65 -6.27 -5.13
C ARG A 149 -13.21 -5.41 -6.32
N ALA A 150 -12.73 -4.20 -6.07
CA ALA A 150 -12.17 -3.29 -7.08
C ALA A 150 -10.72 -3.63 -7.50
N ARG A 151 -10.12 -4.73 -6.99
CA ARG A 151 -8.73 -5.18 -7.28
C ARG A 151 -7.65 -4.12 -6.94
N ARG A 152 -7.92 -3.22 -5.99
CA ARG A 152 -6.98 -2.22 -5.47
C ARG A 152 -6.20 -2.77 -4.26
N LEU A 153 -5.03 -2.17 -4.00
CA LEU A 153 -4.24 -2.47 -2.79
C LEU A 153 -5.03 -2.02 -1.56
N SER A 154 -5.32 -2.97 -0.67
CA SER A 154 -6.30 -2.79 0.40
C SER A 154 -5.70 -2.90 1.81
N TRP A 155 -4.45 -3.32 1.96
CA TRP A 155 -3.84 -3.60 3.26
C TRP A 155 -3.79 -2.40 4.23
N TRP A 156 -3.72 -1.16 3.71
CA TRP A 156 -3.63 0.05 4.53
C TRP A 156 -4.99 0.44 5.13
N ILE A 157 -6.10 0.04 4.50
CA ILE A 157 -7.47 0.37 4.94
C ILE A 157 -7.75 -0.18 6.35
N PRO A 158 -7.55 -1.49 6.63
CA PRO A 158 -7.78 -2.02 7.96
C PRO A 158 -6.82 -1.44 9.01
N LEU A 159 -5.59 -1.09 8.61
CA LEU A 159 -4.64 -0.46 9.51
C LEU A 159 -5.10 0.95 9.93
N VAL A 160 -5.45 1.81 8.97
CA VAL A 160 -5.92 3.18 9.26
C VAL A 160 -7.27 3.15 9.98
N GLY A 161 -8.18 2.28 9.56
CA GLY A 161 -9.48 2.09 10.21
C GLY A 161 -9.33 1.68 11.68
N ALA A 162 -8.41 0.77 11.99
CA ALA A 162 -8.08 0.38 13.36
C ALA A 162 -7.53 1.58 14.15
N ILE A 163 -6.55 2.33 13.61
CA ILE A 163 -5.97 3.50 14.29
C ILE A 163 -7.04 4.53 14.66
N VAL A 164 -7.90 4.91 13.71
CA VAL A 164 -8.97 5.89 13.95
C VAL A 164 -9.96 5.38 15.00
N THR A 165 -10.37 4.11 14.89
CA THR A 165 -11.31 3.51 15.84
C THR A 165 -10.72 3.45 17.25
N PHE A 166 -9.44 3.09 17.37
CA PHE A 166 -8.73 3.06 18.65
C PHE A 166 -8.67 4.45 19.29
N ILE A 167 -8.35 5.50 18.52
CA ILE A 167 -8.33 6.87 19.04
C ILE A 167 -9.71 7.27 19.57
N LEU A 168 -10.77 7.01 18.81
CA LEU A 168 -12.13 7.31 19.24
C LEU A 168 -12.53 6.54 20.49
N ALA A 169 -12.15 5.26 20.57
CA ALA A 169 -12.38 4.45 21.74
C ALA A 169 -11.61 5.00 22.96
N THR A 170 -10.33 5.33 22.82
CA THR A 170 -9.53 5.93 23.90
C THR A 170 -10.22 7.17 24.45
N VAL A 171 -10.73 8.06 23.59
CA VAL A 171 -11.52 9.22 24.04
C VAL A 171 -12.72 8.79 24.88
N CYS A 172 -13.47 7.78 24.43
CA CYS A 172 -14.61 7.26 25.19
C CYS A 172 -14.22 6.71 26.56
N LEU A 173 -13.07 6.01 26.67
CA LEU A 173 -12.58 5.47 27.94
C LEU A 173 -12.11 6.58 28.89
N THR A 174 -11.37 7.55 28.37
CA THR A 174 -10.70 8.57 29.18
C THR A 174 -11.69 9.54 29.84
N VAL A 175 -12.82 9.85 29.19
CA VAL A 175 -13.83 10.77 29.75
C VAL A 175 -14.36 10.36 31.14
N PRO A 176 -14.90 9.15 31.36
CA PRO A 176 -15.35 8.71 32.68
C PRO A 176 -14.20 8.51 33.68
N LEU A 177 -13.03 8.06 33.23
CA LEU A 177 -11.83 7.87 34.07
C LEU A 177 -11.30 9.20 34.63
N LEU A 178 -11.12 10.22 33.78
CA LEU A 178 -10.66 11.54 34.25
C LEU A 178 -11.74 12.30 35.00
N GLY A 179 -13.01 12.00 34.75
CA GLY A 179 -14.14 12.55 35.51
C GLY A 179 -14.37 11.88 36.86
N ASP A 180 -13.66 10.81 37.20
CA ASP A 180 -13.86 10.07 38.45
C ASP A 180 -13.24 10.82 39.65
N PRO A 181 -14.05 11.19 40.66
CA PRO A 181 -13.54 11.90 41.84
C PRO A 181 -12.46 11.15 42.63
N ALA A 182 -12.49 9.81 42.66
CA ALA A 182 -11.51 9.03 43.41
C ALA A 182 -10.13 9.09 42.73
N ILE A 183 -10.10 9.03 41.40
CA ILE A 183 -8.88 9.25 40.60
C ILE A 183 -8.35 10.68 40.79
N VAL A 184 -9.21 11.69 40.68
CA VAL A 184 -8.81 13.10 40.85
C VAL A 184 -8.25 13.36 42.25
N ALA A 185 -8.88 12.82 43.29
CA ALA A 185 -8.42 12.98 44.67
C ALA A 185 -7.07 12.30 44.93
N HIS A 186 -6.78 11.18 44.26
CA HIS A 186 -5.50 10.48 44.40
C HIS A 186 -4.34 11.32 43.86
N PHE A 187 -4.50 11.99 42.72
CA PHE A 187 -3.46 12.84 42.11
C PHE A 187 -3.38 14.25 42.70
N ALA A 188 -4.41 14.71 43.41
CA ALA A 188 -4.41 16.00 44.08
C ALA A 188 -3.72 15.98 45.46
N ARG A 189 -3.32 14.80 45.94
CA ARG A 189 -2.60 14.60 47.21
C ARG A 189 -1.10 14.57 46.99
#